data_AF-A0AAV4VSR7-F1
#
_entry.id   AF-A0AAV4VSR7-F1
#
_cell.length_a   1.000
_cell.length_b   1.000
_cell.length_c   1.000
_cell.angle_alpha   90.00
_cell.angle_beta   90.00
_cell.angle_gamma   90.00
#
_symmetry.space_group_name_H-M   'P 1'
#
loop_
_entity.id
_entity.type
_entity.pdbx_description
1 polymer ?
#
loop_
_entity_poly.entity_id
_entity_poly.type
_entity_poly.pdbx_seq_one_letter_code
_entity_poly.pdbx_strand_id
1 'polypeptide(L)'
;MLFINRLRQLHATSSGLKALCTDYGSSAIELCRRACGGHGYLMISGIHRLYATTVAACTYEGENTVLYLQTARYLLKVLKGQQPVPRNSVFGYLLEGNKSLPNAFNYPPTLEQLVDCYCSVAQKMVFKAAARVQNFINAGKVPEIAWNLSHVDLIAAAKAHVQYYIAQKYVAWVRRSSVSSNLKDVLAQLCYLYLLEHIHNERGNFALVGLSEDQLNKMHDYMLEMLAALRPNAVALVDAFDFHDMVLNSPLGCYDGNVYERLYEWAQKTPMNQKQVHDSYYKYLQPVMKSKL
;
A
#
# COMPACT_ATOMS: atom_id res chain seq x y z
N MET A 1 -18.50 25.43 -14.47
CA MET A 1 -18.21 25.32 -13.01
C MET A 1 -18.12 23.88 -12.52
N LEU A 2 -19.05 22.98 -12.87
CA LEU A 2 -19.05 21.56 -12.45
C LEU A 2 -17.79 20.77 -12.88
N PHE A 3 -17.29 21.02 -14.10
CA PHE A 3 -16.08 20.34 -14.63
C PHE A 3 -14.82 20.65 -13.81
N ILE A 4 -14.62 21.93 -13.44
CA ILE A 4 -13.46 22.37 -12.65
C ILE A 4 -13.46 21.72 -11.25
N ASN A 5 -14.62 21.60 -10.61
CA ASN A 5 -14.72 20.94 -9.31
C ASN A 5 -14.39 19.45 -9.38
N ARG A 6 -14.84 18.76 -10.44
CA ARG A 6 -14.47 17.36 -10.70
C ARG A 6 -12.97 17.20 -10.95
N LEU A 7 -12.35 18.13 -11.68
CA LEU A 7 -10.91 18.10 -11.95
C LEU A 7 -10.08 18.25 -10.66
N ARG A 8 -10.47 19.16 -9.76
CA ARG A 8 -9.81 19.33 -8.46
C ARG A 8 -9.94 18.10 -7.58
N GLN A 9 -11.13 17.49 -7.57
CA GLN A 9 -11.38 16.24 -6.86
C GLN A 9 -10.50 15.12 -7.42
N LEU A 10 -10.48 14.96 -8.75
CA LEU A 10 -9.66 13.96 -9.42
C LEU A 10 -8.19 14.13 -9.08
N HIS A 11 -7.66 15.35 -9.18
CA HIS A 11 -6.27 15.66 -8.84
C HIS A 11 -5.93 15.29 -7.39
N ALA A 12 -6.77 15.70 -6.42
CA ALA A 12 -6.54 15.36 -5.02
C ALA A 12 -6.55 13.85 -4.77
N THR A 13 -7.52 13.14 -5.35
CA THR A 13 -7.60 11.67 -5.23
C THR A 13 -6.43 10.98 -5.92
N SER A 14 -6.05 11.40 -7.14
CA SER A 14 -4.94 10.79 -7.88
C SER A 14 -3.59 11.05 -7.21
N SER A 15 -3.35 12.26 -6.69
CA SER A 15 -2.12 12.57 -5.95
C SER A 15 -1.94 11.65 -4.74
N GLY A 16 -2.98 11.50 -3.93
CA GLY A 16 -2.95 10.62 -2.77
C GLY A 16 -2.82 9.13 -3.12
N LEU A 17 -3.56 8.66 -4.13
CA LEU A 17 -3.48 7.27 -4.60
C LEU A 17 -2.10 6.92 -5.16
N LYS A 18 -1.53 7.79 -5.99
CA LYS A 18 -0.19 7.60 -6.55
C LYS A 18 0.82 7.44 -5.42
N ALA A 19 0.80 8.34 -4.43
CA ALA A 19 1.74 8.30 -3.33
C ALA A 19 1.58 7.01 -2.49
N LEU A 20 0.35 6.65 -2.15
CA LEU A 20 0.06 5.46 -1.35
C LEU A 20 0.42 4.17 -2.09
N CYS A 21 -0.05 4.00 -3.33
CA CYS A 21 0.16 2.79 -4.09
C CYS A 21 1.65 2.54 -4.41
N THR A 22 2.43 3.59 -4.65
CA THR A 22 3.88 3.44 -4.92
C THR A 22 4.67 3.13 -3.64
N ASP A 23 4.33 3.75 -2.49
CA ASP A 23 4.90 3.40 -1.19
C ASP A 23 4.60 1.94 -0.80
N TYR A 24 3.33 1.52 -0.91
CA TYR A 24 2.93 0.15 -0.62
C TYR A 24 3.53 -0.85 -1.61
N GLY A 25 3.51 -0.53 -2.91
CA GLY A 25 4.03 -1.40 -3.96
C GLY A 25 5.53 -1.67 -3.80
N SER A 26 6.33 -0.62 -3.57
CA SER A 26 7.77 -0.78 -3.35
C SER A 26 8.07 -1.60 -2.09
N SER A 27 7.35 -1.35 -1.00
CA SER A 27 7.50 -2.10 0.26
C SER A 27 7.10 -3.57 0.13
N ALA A 28 6.01 -3.85 -0.61
CA ALA A 28 5.53 -5.19 -0.88
C ALA A 28 6.51 -5.99 -1.75
N ILE A 29 7.10 -5.37 -2.79
CA ILE A 29 8.11 -6.02 -3.62
C ILE A 29 9.33 -6.42 -2.79
N GLU A 30 9.79 -5.54 -1.89
CA GLU A 30 10.92 -5.86 -1.02
C GLU A 30 10.57 -6.95 0.02
N LEU A 31 9.32 -7.01 0.49
CA LEU A 31 8.83 -8.12 1.29
C LEU A 31 8.88 -9.45 0.50
N CYS A 32 8.39 -9.47 -0.74
CA CYS A 32 8.47 -10.64 -1.63
C CYS A 32 9.92 -11.07 -1.88
N ARG A 33 10.84 -10.11 -2.11
CA ARG A 33 12.26 -10.39 -2.30
C ARG A 33 12.86 -11.12 -1.10
N ARG A 34 12.55 -10.65 0.12
CA ARG A 34 13.02 -11.26 1.37
C ARG A 34 12.38 -12.61 1.64
N ALA A 35 11.12 -12.80 1.25
CA ALA A 35 10.43 -14.09 1.36
C ALA A 35 11.09 -15.20 0.52
N CYS A 36 11.78 -14.85 -0.56
CA CYS A 36 12.59 -15.79 -1.35
C CYS A 36 13.98 -16.10 -0.74
N GLY A 37 14.28 -15.60 0.47
CA GLY A 37 15.54 -15.84 1.16
C GLY A 37 16.78 -15.39 0.37
N GLY A 38 17.87 -16.17 0.46
CA GLY A 38 19.12 -15.87 -0.23
C GLY A 38 18.99 -15.82 -1.76
N HIS A 39 18.12 -16.64 -2.35
CA HIS A 39 17.90 -16.63 -3.79
C HIS A 39 17.21 -15.37 -4.29
N GLY A 40 16.37 -14.74 -3.46
CA GLY A 40 15.75 -13.44 -3.77
C GLY A 40 16.77 -12.31 -3.93
N TYR A 41 17.95 -12.41 -3.30
CA TYR A 41 19.03 -11.45 -3.44
C TYR A 41 19.74 -11.52 -4.81
N LEU A 42 19.74 -12.68 -5.45
CA LEU A 42 20.44 -12.86 -6.73
C LEU A 42 19.82 -11.96 -7.79
N MET A 43 20.65 -11.36 -8.65
CA MET A 43 20.17 -10.57 -9.79
C MET A 43 19.26 -11.40 -10.71
N ILE A 44 19.49 -12.71 -10.82
CA ILE A 44 18.63 -13.57 -11.63
C ILE A 44 17.22 -13.74 -11.05
N SER A 45 16.95 -13.38 -9.79
CA SER A 45 15.60 -13.46 -9.19
C SER A 45 14.55 -12.60 -9.88
N GLY A 46 14.97 -11.56 -10.64
CA GLY A 46 14.07 -10.60 -11.30
C GLY A 46 13.42 -9.56 -10.36
N ILE A 47 13.29 -9.85 -9.07
CA ILE A 47 12.56 -9.01 -8.10
C ILE A 47 13.26 -7.66 -7.86
N HIS A 48 14.59 -7.65 -7.83
CA HIS A 48 15.40 -6.43 -7.67
C HIS A 48 15.08 -5.36 -8.74
N ARG A 49 14.85 -5.75 -10.00
CA ARG A 49 14.51 -4.86 -11.10
C ARG A 49 13.11 -4.28 -10.94
N LEU A 50 12.15 -5.10 -10.48
CA LEU A 50 10.80 -4.64 -10.13
C LEU A 50 10.86 -3.60 -9.02
N TYR A 51 11.68 -3.82 -7.99
CA TYR A 51 11.85 -2.86 -6.91
C TYR A 51 12.44 -1.54 -7.42
N ALA A 52 13.54 -1.59 -8.17
CA ALA A 52 14.23 -0.41 -8.67
C ALA A 52 13.33 0.47 -9.57
N THR A 53 12.47 -0.16 -10.38
CA THR A 53 11.51 0.56 -11.23
C THR A 53 10.34 1.13 -10.43
N THR A 54 9.81 0.37 -9.47
CA THR A 54 8.66 0.79 -8.65
C THR A 54 9.03 1.90 -7.67
N VAL A 55 10.21 1.84 -7.05
CA VAL A 55 10.65 2.88 -6.08
C VAL A 55 10.89 4.23 -6.76
N ALA A 56 11.29 4.23 -8.05
CA ALA A 56 11.39 5.47 -8.82
C ALA A 56 10.02 6.18 -8.94
N ALA A 57 8.93 5.41 -8.93
CA ALA A 57 7.56 5.92 -8.95
C ALA A 57 7.17 6.66 -7.68
N CYS A 58 7.91 6.51 -6.58
CA CYS A 58 7.73 7.34 -5.39
C CYS A 58 8.20 8.79 -5.61
N THR A 59 8.95 9.08 -6.69
CA THR A 59 9.55 10.38 -6.96
C THR A 59 9.06 11.04 -8.25
N TYR A 60 9.01 10.31 -9.37
CA TYR A 60 8.51 10.90 -10.62
C TYR A 60 7.01 11.23 -10.51
N GLU A 61 6.50 12.12 -11.36
CA GLU A 61 5.10 12.61 -11.33
C GLU A 61 4.67 13.25 -9.99
N GLY A 62 5.65 13.62 -9.16
CA GLY A 62 5.47 14.29 -7.87
C GLY A 62 5.98 13.43 -6.71
N GLU A 63 6.84 14.00 -5.89
CA GLU A 63 7.34 13.31 -4.70
C GLU A 63 6.19 13.03 -3.71
N ASN A 64 6.18 11.83 -3.14
CA ASN A 64 5.03 11.30 -2.38
C ASN A 64 4.60 12.20 -1.22
N THR A 65 5.53 12.77 -0.45
CA THR A 65 5.23 13.73 0.62
C THR A 65 4.51 14.96 0.09
N VAL A 66 4.99 15.54 -1.02
CA VAL A 66 4.35 16.68 -1.67
C VAL A 66 2.93 16.33 -2.15
N LEU A 67 2.74 15.15 -2.73
CA LEU A 67 1.42 14.70 -3.22
C LEU A 67 0.42 14.45 -2.08
N TYR A 68 0.86 13.90 -0.94
CA TYR A 68 0.02 13.83 0.26
C TYR A 68 -0.38 15.23 0.74
N LEU A 69 0.55 16.20 0.74
CA LEU A 69 0.23 17.58 1.12
C LEU A 69 -0.74 18.27 0.14
N GLN A 70 -0.69 17.96 -1.15
CA GLN A 70 -1.70 18.43 -2.12
C GLN A 70 -3.09 17.87 -1.79
N THR A 71 -3.17 16.58 -1.45
CA THR A 71 -4.39 15.91 -1.02
C THR A 71 -4.94 16.52 0.26
N ALA A 72 -4.08 16.70 1.27
CA ALA A 72 -4.43 17.34 2.54
C ALA A 72 -4.99 18.75 2.35
N ARG A 73 -4.43 19.53 1.40
CA ARG A 73 -4.88 20.88 1.11
C ARG A 73 -6.30 20.87 0.55
N TYR A 74 -6.62 19.91 -0.31
CA TYR A 74 -7.98 19.74 -0.81
C TYR A 74 -8.96 19.37 0.32
N LEU A 75 -8.59 18.42 1.19
CA LEU A 75 -9.41 18.00 2.34
C LEU A 75 -9.75 19.18 3.27
N LEU A 76 -8.76 20.00 3.61
CA LEU A 76 -8.99 21.19 4.44
C LEU A 76 -9.87 22.25 3.75
N LYS A 77 -9.77 22.40 2.43
CA LYS A 77 -10.67 23.31 1.69
C LYS A 77 -12.11 22.81 1.65
N VAL A 78 -12.32 21.49 1.54
CA VAL A 78 -13.66 20.89 1.66
C VAL A 78 -14.24 21.17 3.05
N LEU A 79 -13.46 20.93 4.11
CA LEU A 79 -13.87 21.18 5.50
C LEU A 79 -14.27 22.64 5.75
N LYS A 80 -13.51 23.59 5.17
CA LYS A 80 -13.78 25.03 5.28
C LYS A 80 -14.92 25.53 4.39
N GLY A 81 -15.61 24.64 3.67
CA GLY A 81 -16.67 25.01 2.71
C GLY A 81 -16.15 25.74 1.46
N GLN A 82 -14.84 25.77 1.23
CA GLN A 82 -14.20 26.45 0.10
C GLN A 82 -14.17 25.60 -1.19
N GLN A 83 -14.45 24.30 -1.08
CA GLN A 83 -14.68 23.40 -2.22
C GLN A 83 -15.97 22.62 -1.97
N PRO A 84 -17.09 22.96 -2.63
CA PRO A 84 -18.34 22.24 -2.47
C PRO A 84 -18.22 20.84 -3.08
N VAL A 85 -18.59 19.82 -2.31
CA VAL A 85 -18.62 18.41 -2.75
C VAL A 85 -20.02 17.84 -2.54
N PRO A 86 -20.51 16.95 -3.44
CA PRO A 86 -21.76 16.25 -3.21
C PRO A 86 -21.70 15.41 -1.94
N ARG A 87 -22.80 15.35 -1.16
CA ARG A 87 -22.87 14.55 0.08
C ARG A 87 -22.68 13.04 -0.17
N ASN A 88 -23.06 12.54 -1.33
CA ASN A 88 -22.86 11.15 -1.74
C ASN A 88 -21.46 10.88 -2.33
N SER A 89 -20.57 11.86 -2.36
CA SER A 89 -19.19 11.67 -2.81
C SER A 89 -18.32 11.04 -1.72
N VAL A 90 -17.12 10.57 -2.10
CA VAL A 90 -16.13 10.04 -1.14
C VAL A 90 -15.63 11.10 -0.16
N PHE A 91 -15.95 12.38 -0.37
CA PHE A 91 -15.63 13.48 0.54
C PHE A 91 -16.80 13.88 1.43
N GLY A 92 -17.99 13.31 1.18
CA GLY A 92 -19.23 13.66 1.89
C GLY A 92 -19.14 13.46 3.40
N TYR A 93 -18.34 12.49 3.85
CA TYR A 93 -18.10 12.22 5.27
C TYR A 93 -17.50 13.43 6.03
N LEU A 94 -16.84 14.37 5.35
CA LEU A 94 -16.31 15.59 5.98
C LEU A 94 -17.38 16.65 6.23
N LEU A 95 -18.54 16.53 5.58
CA LEU A 95 -19.68 17.44 5.74
C LEU A 95 -20.67 16.97 6.79
N GLU A 96 -20.53 15.72 7.24
CA GLU A 96 -21.32 15.12 8.30
C GLU A 96 -20.75 15.52 9.67
N GLY A 97 -21.58 15.44 10.72
CA GLY A 97 -21.09 15.56 12.11
C GLY A 97 -20.09 14.45 12.46
N ASN A 98 -19.55 14.48 13.69
CA ASN A 98 -18.67 13.41 14.16
C ASN A 98 -19.36 12.05 13.98
N LYS A 99 -18.80 11.20 13.12
CA LYS A 99 -19.22 9.81 12.99
C LYS A 99 -18.74 9.05 14.22
N SER A 100 -19.70 8.51 14.96
CA SER A 100 -19.45 7.51 15.98
C SER A 100 -19.60 6.13 15.35
N LEU A 101 -18.70 5.20 15.70
CA LEU A 101 -18.89 3.81 15.32
C LEU A 101 -20.12 3.22 16.04
N PRO A 102 -20.83 2.28 15.42
CA PRO A 102 -21.91 1.57 16.10
C PRO A 102 -21.37 0.85 17.35
N ASN A 103 -22.14 0.89 18.45
CA ASN A 103 -21.78 0.17 19.67
C ASN A 103 -21.75 -1.36 19.47
N ALA A 104 -22.52 -1.87 18.51
CA ALA A 104 -22.56 -3.30 18.17
C ALA A 104 -21.74 -3.59 16.91
N PHE A 105 -20.71 -4.43 17.08
CA PHE A 105 -19.95 -5.03 15.98
C PHE A 105 -20.40 -6.48 15.77
N ASN A 106 -20.59 -6.88 14.51
CA ASN A 106 -20.79 -8.29 14.19
C ASN A 106 -19.45 -9.02 14.32
N TYR A 107 -19.52 -10.32 14.62
CA TYR A 107 -18.35 -11.18 14.60
C TYR A 107 -18.60 -12.39 13.69
N PRO A 108 -17.88 -12.51 12.56
CA PRO A 108 -16.90 -11.57 12.02
C PRO A 108 -17.53 -10.22 11.58
N PRO A 109 -16.75 -9.13 11.50
CA PRO A 109 -17.27 -7.85 11.03
C PRO A 109 -17.71 -7.92 9.57
N THR A 110 -18.78 -7.20 9.23
CA THR A 110 -19.15 -7.02 7.81
C THR A 110 -18.16 -6.09 7.11
N LEU A 111 -17.98 -6.25 5.80
CA LEU A 111 -17.17 -5.33 4.99
C LEU A 111 -17.63 -3.88 5.14
N GLU A 112 -18.93 -3.66 5.28
CA GLU A 112 -19.53 -2.34 5.50
C GLU A 112 -19.11 -1.75 6.85
N GLN A 113 -19.12 -2.54 7.93
CA GLN A 113 -18.61 -2.11 9.24
C GLN A 113 -17.11 -1.76 9.18
N LEU A 114 -16.31 -2.51 8.41
CA LEU A 114 -14.92 -2.16 8.20
C LEU A 114 -14.79 -0.83 7.46
N VAL A 115 -15.55 -0.59 6.38
CA VAL A 115 -15.54 0.70 5.67
C VAL A 115 -15.93 1.86 6.60
N ASP A 116 -16.88 1.65 7.51
CA ASP A 116 -17.25 2.64 8.52
C ASP A 116 -16.10 2.93 9.52
N CYS A 117 -15.34 1.93 9.93
CA CYS A 117 -14.09 2.13 10.71
C CYS A 117 -13.12 3.05 9.97
N TYR A 118 -12.82 2.75 8.70
CA TYR A 118 -11.92 3.57 7.88
C TYR A 118 -12.46 4.99 7.68
N CYS A 119 -13.78 5.13 7.47
CA CYS A 119 -14.45 6.43 7.35
C CYS A 119 -14.25 7.28 8.61
N SER A 120 -14.47 6.69 9.79
CA SER A 120 -14.32 7.36 11.09
C SER A 120 -12.87 7.76 11.34
N VAL A 121 -11.90 6.89 11.01
CA VAL A 121 -10.46 7.21 11.12
C VAL A 121 -10.10 8.37 10.20
N ALA A 122 -10.51 8.32 8.94
CA ALA A 122 -10.27 9.39 7.98
C ALA A 122 -10.85 10.74 8.47
N GLN A 123 -12.07 10.74 9.02
CA GLN A 123 -12.69 11.94 9.57
C GLN A 123 -11.91 12.50 10.75
N LYS A 124 -11.60 11.65 11.73
CA LYS A 124 -10.88 12.02 12.95
C LYS A 124 -9.51 12.61 12.62
N MET A 125 -8.77 12.00 11.70
CA MET A 125 -7.43 12.44 11.30
C MET A 125 -7.48 13.78 10.56
N VAL A 126 -8.44 13.97 9.64
CA VAL A 126 -8.62 15.25 8.95
C VAL A 126 -9.00 16.37 9.93
N PHE A 127 -9.93 16.12 10.85
CA PHE A 127 -10.34 17.12 11.85
C PHE A 127 -9.19 17.46 12.80
N LYS A 128 -8.42 16.46 13.25
CA LYS A 128 -7.21 16.66 14.07
C LYS A 128 -6.18 17.53 13.36
N ALA A 129 -5.88 17.23 12.09
CA ALA A 129 -4.93 18.02 11.30
C ALA A 129 -5.42 19.45 11.07
N ALA A 130 -6.71 19.63 10.77
CA ALA A 130 -7.31 20.96 10.60
C ALA A 130 -7.27 21.79 11.88
N ALA A 131 -7.61 21.18 13.03
CA ALA A 131 -7.54 21.82 14.34
C ALA A 131 -6.11 22.24 14.67
N ARG A 132 -5.11 21.39 14.39
CA ARG A 132 -3.69 21.72 14.61
C ARG A 132 -3.25 22.93 13.79
N VAL A 133 -3.59 22.97 12.50
CA VAL A 133 -3.31 24.13 11.64
C VAL A 133 -3.96 25.39 12.21
N GLN A 134 -5.23 25.29 12.62
CA GLN A 134 -5.97 26.43 13.17
C GLN A 134 -5.37 26.92 14.50
N ASN A 135 -4.90 26.02 15.36
CA ASN A 135 -4.25 26.38 16.62
C ASN A 135 -2.99 27.22 16.40
N PHE A 136 -2.16 26.88 15.41
CA PHE A 136 -0.98 27.68 15.08
C PHE A 136 -1.35 29.05 14.49
N ILE A 137 -2.39 29.12 13.66
CA ILE A 137 -2.90 30.40 13.12
C ILE A 137 -3.42 31.28 14.27
N ASN A 138 -4.20 30.71 15.20
CA ASN A 138 -4.70 31.41 16.37
C ASN A 138 -3.57 31.88 17.30
N ALA A 139 -2.45 31.16 17.34
CA ALA A 139 -1.23 31.55 18.03
C ALA A 139 -0.38 32.60 17.26
N GLY A 140 -0.93 33.23 16.22
CA GLY A 140 -0.30 34.32 15.48
C GLY A 140 0.69 33.88 14.40
N LYS A 141 0.77 32.59 14.06
CA LYS A 141 1.61 32.13 12.94
C LYS A 141 0.92 32.40 11.61
N VAL A 142 1.69 32.84 10.61
CA VAL A 142 1.18 32.96 9.24
C VAL A 142 0.80 31.58 8.66
N PRO A 143 -0.16 31.50 7.72
CA PRO A 143 -0.71 30.22 7.24
C PRO A 143 0.33 29.23 6.72
N GLU A 144 1.38 29.69 6.04
CA GLU A 144 2.44 28.87 5.47
C GLU A 144 3.29 28.19 6.56
N ILE A 145 3.58 28.94 7.64
CA ILE A 145 4.30 28.40 8.80
C ILE A 145 3.41 27.43 9.56
N ALA A 146 2.13 27.77 9.79
CA ALA A 146 1.18 26.86 10.44
C ALA A 146 1.00 25.55 9.66
N TRP A 147 0.97 25.62 8.33
CA TRP A 147 0.95 24.47 7.43
C TRP A 147 2.20 23.60 7.63
N ASN A 148 3.39 24.20 7.58
CA ASN A 148 4.64 23.49 7.75
C ASN A 148 4.76 22.86 9.16
N LEU A 149 4.34 23.53 10.22
CA LEU A 149 4.35 22.98 11.59
C LEU A 149 3.32 21.86 11.82
N SER A 150 2.40 21.66 10.88
CA SER A 150 1.35 20.64 10.92
C SER A 150 1.51 19.58 9.83
N HIS A 151 2.60 19.61 9.05
CA HIS A 151 2.74 18.78 7.84
C HIS A 151 2.62 17.28 8.13
N VAL A 152 3.14 16.81 9.27
CA VAL A 152 3.05 15.39 9.68
C VAL A 152 1.59 14.96 9.87
N ASP A 153 0.79 15.73 10.61
CA ASP A 153 -0.64 15.45 10.79
C ASP A 153 -1.43 15.58 9.47
N LEU A 154 -1.04 16.53 8.61
CA LEU A 154 -1.64 16.70 7.29
C LEU A 154 -1.39 15.49 6.38
N ILE A 155 -0.17 14.95 6.38
CA ILE A 155 0.18 13.73 5.64
C ILE A 155 -0.59 12.53 6.19
N ALA A 156 -0.65 12.39 7.52
CA ALA A 156 -1.41 11.32 8.16
C ALA A 156 -2.91 11.38 7.81
N ALA A 157 -3.49 12.58 7.79
CA ALA A 157 -4.86 12.81 7.35
C ALA A 157 -5.08 12.44 5.87
N ALA A 158 -4.14 12.80 4.99
CA ALA A 158 -4.20 12.42 3.58
C ALA A 158 -4.13 10.89 3.41
N LYS A 159 -3.19 10.22 4.08
CA LYS A 159 -3.08 8.74 4.06
C LYS A 159 -4.38 8.07 4.53
N ALA A 160 -4.92 8.51 5.66
CA ALA A 160 -6.18 7.97 6.20
C ALA A 160 -7.36 8.16 5.21
N HIS A 161 -7.45 9.32 4.55
CA HIS A 161 -8.46 9.57 3.53
C HIS A 161 -8.31 8.63 2.32
N VAL A 162 -7.09 8.45 1.81
CA VAL A 162 -6.84 7.59 0.65
C VAL A 162 -7.11 6.11 0.99
N GLN A 163 -6.75 5.67 2.20
CA GLN A 163 -7.09 4.33 2.68
C GLN A 163 -8.60 4.10 2.75
N TYR A 164 -9.35 5.07 3.29
CA TYR A 164 -10.81 5.03 3.25
C TYR A 164 -11.36 4.98 1.82
N TYR A 165 -10.80 5.77 0.91
CA TYR A 165 -11.18 5.73 -0.51
C TYR A 165 -10.98 4.32 -1.09
N ILE A 166 -9.82 3.69 -0.89
CA ILE A 166 -9.55 2.34 -1.38
C ILE A 166 -10.51 1.33 -0.76
N ALA A 167 -10.70 1.36 0.56
CA ALA A 167 -11.61 0.46 1.26
C ALA A 167 -13.04 0.54 0.69
N GLN A 168 -13.56 1.76 0.53
CA GLN A 168 -14.90 1.96 -0.05
C GLN A 168 -14.98 1.42 -1.49
N LYS A 169 -13.97 1.71 -2.34
CA LYS A 169 -13.99 1.26 -3.74
C LYS A 169 -13.85 -0.24 -3.88
N TYR A 170 -13.00 -0.86 -3.06
CA TYR A 170 -12.78 -2.31 -3.11
C TYR A 170 -14.04 -3.05 -2.68
N VAL A 171 -14.63 -2.69 -1.53
CA VAL A 171 -15.89 -3.30 -1.08
C VAL A 171 -17.01 -3.08 -2.08
N ALA A 172 -17.16 -1.86 -2.62
CA ALA A 172 -18.18 -1.58 -3.63
C ALA A 172 -17.99 -2.43 -4.90
N TRP A 173 -16.75 -2.66 -5.33
CA TRP A 173 -16.44 -3.51 -6.47
C TRP A 173 -16.78 -4.98 -6.20
N VAL A 174 -16.39 -5.53 -5.04
CA VAL A 174 -16.72 -6.90 -4.64
C VAL A 174 -18.24 -7.12 -4.59
N ARG A 175 -19.01 -6.15 -4.06
CA ARG A 175 -20.47 -6.24 -4.00
C ARG A 175 -21.12 -6.22 -5.38
N ARG A 176 -20.65 -5.32 -6.27
CA ARG A 176 -21.26 -5.09 -7.59
C ARG A 176 -20.76 -6.03 -8.68
N SER A 177 -19.68 -6.75 -8.45
CA SER A 177 -19.11 -7.65 -9.47
C SER A 177 -20.12 -8.73 -9.87
N SER A 178 -20.13 -9.06 -11.16
CA SER A 178 -20.99 -10.09 -11.75
C SER A 178 -20.23 -11.41 -11.99
N VAL A 179 -19.15 -11.63 -11.24
CA VAL A 179 -18.36 -12.86 -11.31
C VAL A 179 -19.10 -14.04 -10.66
N SER A 180 -18.63 -15.27 -10.89
CA SER A 180 -19.20 -16.46 -10.25
C SER A 180 -19.18 -16.34 -8.72
N SER A 181 -20.11 -17.03 -8.05
CA SER A 181 -20.19 -17.06 -6.58
C SER A 181 -18.86 -17.43 -5.95
N ASN A 182 -18.24 -18.51 -6.43
CA ASN A 182 -16.97 -19.01 -5.90
C ASN A 182 -15.85 -17.98 -6.05
N LEU A 183 -15.76 -17.28 -7.19
CA LEU A 183 -14.76 -16.24 -7.39
C LEU A 183 -15.04 -15.01 -6.51
N LYS A 184 -16.32 -14.64 -6.35
CA LYS A 184 -16.72 -13.54 -5.46
C LYS A 184 -16.32 -13.84 -4.01
N ASP A 185 -16.46 -15.08 -3.54
CA ASP A 185 -16.08 -15.47 -2.19
C ASP A 185 -14.56 -15.33 -1.96
N VAL A 186 -13.73 -15.79 -2.91
CA VAL A 186 -12.26 -15.63 -2.82
C VAL A 186 -11.85 -14.16 -2.87
N LEU A 187 -12.48 -13.36 -3.73
CA LEU A 187 -12.22 -11.91 -3.81
C LEU A 187 -12.68 -11.17 -2.54
N ALA A 188 -13.76 -11.63 -1.90
CA ALA A 188 -14.19 -11.11 -0.61
C ALA A 188 -13.20 -11.45 0.50
N GLN A 189 -12.65 -12.67 0.53
CA GLN A 189 -11.59 -13.05 1.46
C GLN A 189 -10.33 -12.19 1.28
N LEU A 190 -9.92 -11.92 0.04
CA LEU A 190 -8.82 -10.97 -0.26
C LEU A 190 -9.13 -9.55 0.23
N CYS A 191 -10.37 -9.09 0.04
CA CYS A 191 -10.80 -7.78 0.53
C CYS A 191 -10.74 -7.71 2.07
N TYR A 192 -11.21 -8.75 2.76
CA TYR A 192 -11.08 -8.87 4.21
C TYR A 192 -9.62 -8.85 4.65
N LEU A 193 -8.76 -9.67 4.06
CA LEU A 193 -7.34 -9.72 4.39
C LEU A 193 -6.68 -8.34 4.25
N TYR A 194 -6.93 -7.65 3.13
CA TYR A 194 -6.40 -6.30 2.88
C TYR A 194 -6.83 -5.30 3.96
N LEU A 195 -8.12 -5.28 4.31
CA LEU A 195 -8.64 -4.32 5.29
C LEU A 195 -8.20 -4.64 6.72
N LEU A 196 -8.14 -5.92 7.09
CA LEU A 196 -7.79 -6.35 8.44
C LEU A 196 -6.29 -6.24 8.70
N GLU A 197 -5.45 -6.49 7.70
CA GLU A 197 -3.99 -6.31 7.80
C GLU A 197 -3.63 -4.85 8.08
N HIS A 198 -4.26 -3.92 7.37
CA HIS A 198 -4.03 -2.50 7.62
C HIS A 198 -4.60 -2.06 8.98
N ILE A 199 -5.75 -2.60 9.43
CA ILE A 199 -6.24 -2.37 10.80
C ILE A 199 -5.23 -2.88 11.84
N HIS A 200 -4.63 -4.04 11.60
CA HIS A 200 -3.63 -4.62 12.49
C HIS A 200 -2.37 -3.73 12.59
N ASN A 201 -1.86 -3.24 11.45
CA ASN A 201 -0.68 -2.37 11.42
C ASN A 201 -0.95 -0.98 12.02
N GLU A 202 -2.17 -0.46 11.87
CA GLU A 202 -2.56 0.88 12.31
C GLU A 202 -3.50 0.86 13.53
N ARG A 203 -3.38 -0.16 14.40
CA ARG A 203 -4.24 -0.38 15.58
C ARG A 203 -4.50 0.89 16.40
N GLY A 204 -3.48 1.73 16.59
CA GLY A 204 -3.61 2.99 17.31
C GLY A 204 -4.63 3.95 16.69
N ASN A 205 -4.66 4.08 15.37
CA ASN A 205 -5.62 4.94 14.68
C ASN A 205 -7.05 4.43 14.82
N PHE A 206 -7.25 3.11 14.79
CA PHE A 206 -8.56 2.50 14.95
C PHE A 206 -9.05 2.52 16.42
N ALA A 207 -8.14 2.45 17.39
CA ALA A 207 -8.47 2.68 18.80
C ALA A 207 -8.95 4.12 19.05
N LEU A 208 -8.37 5.12 18.37
CA LEU A 208 -8.77 6.54 18.49
C LEU A 208 -10.23 6.83 18.07
N VAL A 209 -10.85 5.92 17.32
CA VAL A 209 -12.26 6.04 16.89
C VAL A 209 -13.21 5.11 17.66
N GLY A 210 -12.72 4.49 18.73
CA GLY A 210 -13.54 3.74 19.68
C GLY A 210 -13.55 2.23 19.50
N LEU A 211 -12.69 1.64 18.67
CA LEU A 211 -12.52 0.19 18.69
C LEU A 211 -11.81 -0.26 19.98
N SER A 212 -12.41 -1.21 20.69
CA SER A 212 -11.83 -1.79 21.90
C SER A 212 -10.67 -2.74 21.56
N GLU A 213 -9.82 -3.01 22.54
CA GLU A 213 -8.74 -3.99 22.40
C GLU A 213 -9.28 -5.39 22.05
N ASP A 214 -10.38 -5.81 22.68
CA ASP A 214 -11.07 -7.07 22.37
C ASP A 214 -11.53 -7.13 20.91
N GLN A 215 -12.12 -6.04 20.39
CA GLN A 215 -12.52 -5.98 18.98
C GLN A 215 -11.32 -6.06 18.04
N LEU A 216 -10.22 -5.37 18.36
CA LEU A 216 -9.00 -5.39 17.55
C LEU A 216 -8.29 -6.76 17.58
N ASN A 217 -8.38 -7.49 18.69
CA ASN A 217 -7.85 -8.86 18.81
C ASN A 217 -8.72 -9.84 18.01
N LYS A 218 -10.04 -9.76 18.15
CA LYS A 218 -10.99 -10.51 17.32
C LYS A 218 -10.81 -10.28 15.81
N MET A 219 -10.58 -9.03 15.40
CA MET A 219 -10.26 -8.71 14.00
C MET A 219 -8.92 -9.30 13.55
N HIS A 220 -7.93 -9.38 14.45
CA HIS A 220 -6.66 -10.02 14.17
C HIS A 220 -6.81 -11.54 14.02
N ASP A 221 -7.58 -12.20 14.89
CA ASP A 221 -7.85 -13.63 14.77
C ASP A 221 -8.54 -13.94 13.42
N TYR A 222 -9.52 -13.12 13.04
CA TYR A 222 -10.19 -13.26 11.75
C TYR A 222 -9.26 -13.01 10.56
N MET A 223 -8.27 -12.10 10.69
CA MET A 223 -7.21 -11.92 9.67
C MET A 223 -6.40 -13.21 9.47
N LEU A 224 -6.05 -13.91 10.56
CA LEU A 224 -5.32 -15.17 10.50
C LEU A 224 -6.15 -16.28 9.85
N GLU A 225 -7.46 -16.34 10.14
CA GLU A 225 -8.39 -17.25 9.45
C GLU A 225 -8.44 -16.97 7.94
N MET A 226 -8.46 -15.71 7.51
CA MET A 226 -8.44 -15.34 6.08
C MET A 226 -7.12 -15.73 5.41
N LEU A 227 -5.98 -15.59 6.09
CA LEU A 227 -4.69 -16.09 5.58
C LEU A 227 -4.73 -17.60 5.33
N ALA A 228 -5.26 -18.37 6.27
CA ALA A 228 -5.41 -19.81 6.14
C ALA A 228 -6.39 -20.19 5.01
N ALA A 229 -7.52 -19.49 4.90
CA ALA A 229 -8.53 -19.72 3.87
C ALA A 229 -8.03 -19.40 2.45
N LEU A 230 -7.20 -18.37 2.29
CA LEU A 230 -6.63 -17.96 1.00
C LEU A 230 -5.44 -18.82 0.58
N ARG A 231 -4.75 -19.48 1.52
CA ARG A 231 -3.53 -20.25 1.24
C ARG A 231 -3.65 -21.28 0.11
N PRO A 232 -4.76 -22.04 -0.04
CA PRO A 232 -4.92 -22.98 -1.16
C PRO A 232 -5.05 -22.27 -2.51
N ASN A 233 -5.57 -21.05 -2.54
CA ASN A 233 -5.79 -20.27 -3.76
C ASN A 233 -4.62 -19.33 -4.10
N ALA A 234 -3.61 -19.23 -3.24
CA ALA A 234 -2.54 -18.22 -3.36
C ALA A 234 -1.81 -18.28 -4.71
N VAL A 235 -1.49 -19.48 -5.22
CA VAL A 235 -0.83 -19.66 -6.51
C VAL A 235 -1.78 -19.31 -7.66
N ALA A 236 -3.00 -19.85 -7.65
CA ALA A 236 -4.00 -19.55 -8.69
C ALA A 236 -4.35 -18.05 -8.78
N LEU A 237 -4.35 -17.34 -7.65
CA LEU A 237 -4.58 -15.90 -7.60
C LEU A 237 -3.47 -15.09 -8.28
N VAL A 238 -2.21 -15.52 -8.18
CA VAL A 238 -1.10 -14.86 -8.88
C VAL A 238 -0.98 -15.32 -10.33
N ASP A 239 -1.30 -16.58 -10.63
CA ASP A 239 -1.37 -17.09 -12.01
C ASP A 239 -2.46 -16.38 -12.82
N ALA A 240 -3.55 -15.93 -12.17
CA ALA A 240 -4.61 -15.18 -12.81
C ALA A 240 -4.18 -13.81 -13.39
N PHE A 241 -3.00 -13.29 -13.02
CA PHE A 241 -2.41 -12.13 -13.71
C PHE A 241 -1.86 -12.47 -15.11
N ASP A 242 -1.70 -13.76 -15.41
CA ASP A 242 -1.30 -14.28 -16.72
C ASP A 242 0.03 -13.69 -17.24
N PHE A 243 1.01 -13.58 -16.35
CA PHE A 243 2.34 -13.12 -16.71
C PHE A 243 3.17 -14.25 -17.31
N HIS A 244 3.53 -14.12 -18.60
CA HIS A 244 4.42 -15.06 -19.26
C HIS A 244 5.85 -15.01 -18.66
N ASP A 245 6.51 -16.17 -18.57
CA ASP A 245 7.93 -16.33 -18.17
C ASP A 245 8.91 -15.35 -18.87
N MET A 246 8.67 -14.95 -20.12
CA MET A 246 9.51 -13.98 -20.83
C MET A 246 9.43 -12.57 -20.23
N VAL A 247 8.27 -12.21 -19.67
CA VAL A 247 8.03 -10.93 -18.99
C VAL A 247 8.58 -10.98 -17.58
N LEU A 248 8.30 -12.07 -16.85
CA LEU A 248 8.81 -12.26 -15.48
C LEU A 248 10.33 -12.36 -15.44
N ASN A 249 10.92 -13.02 -16.44
CA ASN A 249 12.36 -13.21 -16.60
C ASN A 249 13.05 -13.59 -15.28
N SER A 250 12.49 -14.60 -14.61
CA SER A 250 12.91 -15.06 -13.29
C SER A 250 12.87 -16.58 -13.24
N PRO A 251 13.95 -17.27 -12.84
CA PRO A 251 13.94 -18.69 -12.59
C PRO A 251 13.15 -19.02 -11.31
N LEU A 252 12.99 -18.08 -10.37
CA LEU A 252 12.22 -18.29 -9.14
C LEU A 252 10.70 -18.20 -9.38
N GLY A 253 10.28 -17.37 -10.32
CA GLY A 253 8.88 -17.18 -10.70
C GLY A 253 8.51 -17.92 -11.98
N CYS A 254 9.18 -19.03 -12.30
CA CYS A 254 8.86 -19.82 -13.48
C CYS A 254 7.51 -20.53 -13.34
N TYR A 255 6.70 -20.49 -14.39
CA TYR A 255 5.36 -21.06 -14.39
C TYR A 255 5.33 -22.57 -14.11
N ASP A 256 6.30 -23.33 -14.64
CA ASP A 256 6.40 -24.78 -14.47
C ASP A 256 6.95 -25.21 -13.09
N GLY A 257 7.40 -24.26 -12.27
CA GLY A 257 7.99 -24.53 -10.97
C GLY A 257 9.37 -25.22 -11.02
N ASN A 258 10.00 -25.35 -12.19
CA ASN A 258 11.33 -25.95 -12.32
C ASN A 258 12.46 -24.97 -11.94
N VAL A 259 12.42 -24.52 -10.69
CA VAL A 259 13.26 -23.43 -10.18
C VAL A 259 14.73 -23.81 -10.15
N TYR A 260 15.08 -24.97 -9.57
CA TYR A 260 16.46 -25.32 -9.26
C TYR A 260 17.32 -25.58 -10.51
N GLU A 261 16.76 -26.29 -11.50
CA GLU A 261 17.46 -26.58 -12.75
C GLU A 261 17.71 -25.28 -13.53
N ARG A 262 16.69 -24.43 -13.68
CA ARG A 262 16.83 -23.11 -14.32
C ARG A 262 17.85 -22.24 -13.58
N LEU A 263 17.82 -22.21 -12.25
CA LEU A 263 18.76 -21.43 -11.46
C LEU A 263 20.22 -21.89 -11.72
N TYR A 264 20.45 -23.19 -11.77
CA TYR A 264 21.77 -23.76 -12.06
C TYR A 264 22.23 -23.43 -13.47
N GLU A 265 21.38 -23.65 -14.48
CA GLU A 265 21.69 -23.31 -15.87
C GLU A 265 22.01 -21.82 -16.06
N TRP A 266 21.24 -20.95 -15.42
CA TRP A 266 21.44 -19.50 -15.52
C TRP A 266 22.73 -19.08 -14.85
N ALA A 267 23.08 -19.69 -13.71
CA ALA A 267 24.35 -19.44 -13.04
C ALA A 267 25.55 -19.87 -13.93
N GLN A 268 25.47 -21.01 -14.61
CA GLN A 268 26.52 -21.47 -15.54
C GLN A 268 26.74 -20.50 -16.71
N LYS A 269 25.66 -19.86 -17.20
CA LYS A 269 25.70 -18.91 -18.32
C LYS A 269 26.24 -17.52 -17.94
N THR A 270 26.52 -17.26 -16.66
CA THR A 270 27.03 -15.95 -16.23
C THR A 270 28.44 -15.67 -16.80
N PRO A 271 28.77 -14.40 -17.12
CA PRO A 271 30.07 -14.05 -17.69
C PRO A 271 31.27 -14.49 -16.85
N MET A 272 31.10 -14.54 -15.52
CA MET A 272 32.16 -14.93 -14.59
C MET A 272 32.55 -16.41 -14.73
N ASN A 273 31.66 -17.25 -15.23
CA ASN A 273 31.86 -18.69 -15.40
C ASN A 273 32.33 -19.08 -16.81
N GLN A 274 32.62 -18.11 -17.69
CA GLN A 274 33.16 -18.39 -19.04
C GLN A 274 34.55 -19.06 -19.02
N LYS A 275 35.32 -18.82 -17.97
CA LYS A 275 36.63 -19.46 -17.72
C LYS A 275 36.60 -20.14 -16.36
N GLN A 276 37.23 -21.32 -16.25
CA GLN A 276 37.37 -21.99 -14.95
C GLN A 276 38.22 -21.19 -13.96
N VAL A 277 39.23 -20.46 -14.46
CA VAL A 277 40.06 -19.56 -13.66
C VAL A 277 39.98 -18.17 -14.27
N HIS A 278 39.53 -17.20 -13.48
CA HIS A 278 39.41 -15.82 -13.93
C HIS A 278 40.79 -15.16 -14.09
N ASP A 279 40.98 -14.30 -15.09
CA ASP A 279 42.30 -13.71 -15.41
C ASP A 279 42.89 -12.89 -14.24
N SER A 280 42.03 -12.33 -13.37
CA SER A 280 42.45 -11.63 -12.15
C SER A 280 43.21 -12.53 -11.17
N TYR A 281 42.96 -13.85 -11.19
CA TYR A 281 43.73 -14.79 -10.38
C TYR A 281 45.20 -14.77 -10.79
N TYR A 282 45.50 -14.96 -12.08
CA TYR A 282 46.88 -14.98 -12.58
C TYR A 282 47.57 -13.63 -12.41
N LYS A 283 46.84 -12.54 -12.59
CA LYS A 283 47.41 -11.18 -12.52
C LYS A 283 47.70 -10.72 -11.09
N TYR A 284 46.86 -11.08 -10.13
CA TYR A 284 46.91 -10.48 -8.78
C TYR A 284 47.03 -11.51 -7.65
N LEU A 285 46.25 -12.59 -7.68
CA LEU A 285 46.22 -13.56 -6.57
C LEU A 285 47.40 -14.53 -6.62
N GLN A 286 47.71 -15.06 -7.80
CA GLN A 286 48.76 -16.05 -7.99
C GLN A 286 50.16 -15.51 -7.61
N PRO A 287 50.57 -14.28 -7.99
CA PRO A 287 51.85 -13.73 -7.56
C PRO A 287 51.92 -13.53 -6.04
N VAL A 288 50.85 -13.05 -5.40
CA VAL A 288 50.78 -12.84 -3.94
C VAL A 288 50.85 -14.17 -3.17
N MET A 289 50.17 -15.20 -3.69
CA MET A 289 50.24 -16.54 -3.10
C MET A 289 51.62 -17.16 -3.25
N LYS A 290 52.32 -16.90 -4.37
CA LYS A 290 53.68 -17.38 -4.62
C LYS A 290 54.76 -16.54 -3.91
N SER A 291 54.48 -15.30 -3.54
CA SER A 291 55.41 -14.41 -2.83
C SER A 291 55.46 -14.66 -1.31
N LYS A 292 54.73 -15.67 -0.80
CA LYS A 292 54.99 -16.26 0.51
C LYS A 292 55.79 -17.56 0.35
N LEU A 293 57.08 -17.37 0.07
CA LEU A 293 58.22 -18.20 0.45
C LEU A 293 59.41 -17.25 0.63
#